data_AF-A0A259CSS9-F1
#
_entry.id   AF-A0A259CSS9-F1
#
_cell.length_a   1.000
_cell.length_b   1.000
_cell.length_c   1.000
_cell.angle_alpha   90.00
_cell.angle_beta   90.00
_cell.angle_gamma   90.00
#
_symmetry.space_group_name_H-M   'P 1'
#
loop_
_entity.id
_entity.type
_entity.pdbx_description
1 polymer ?
#
loop_
_entity_poly.entity_id
_entity_poly.type
_entity_poly.pdbx_seq_one_letter_code
_entity_poly.pdbx_strand_id
1 'polypeptide(L)'
;MVEHTQDTIAAIATASGAGGIGIVRVSGALSQSIAKAVLGHCPPPRHAAYLAFQDAEGQLIDRGIAIYYPNPHSYTGEDVLELQAHGGTALMQILLARCIVLGARQAMPG
;
A
#
# COMPACT_ATOMS: atom_id res chain seq x y z
N MET A 1 1.74 -26.99 -15.53
CA MET A 1 0.75 -26.17 -14.79
C MET A 1 1.56 -25.13 -14.04
N VAL A 2 1.54 -23.87 -14.47
CA VAL A 2 2.20 -22.80 -13.73
C VAL A 2 1.27 -22.50 -12.56
N GLU A 3 1.66 -22.86 -11.34
CA GLU A 3 1.02 -22.31 -10.15
C GLU A 3 1.22 -20.80 -10.22
N HIS A 4 0.15 -20.06 -10.47
CA HIS A 4 0.13 -18.63 -10.20
C HIS A 4 0.18 -18.49 -8.68
N THR A 5 1.37 -18.49 -8.08
CA THR A 5 1.57 -17.76 -6.83
C THR A 5 0.99 -16.37 -7.07
N GLN A 6 -0.13 -16.04 -6.41
CA GLN A 6 -0.81 -14.76 -6.57
C GLN A 6 0.18 -13.65 -6.20
N ASP A 7 0.72 -13.01 -7.23
CA ASP A 7 1.64 -11.88 -7.10
C ASP A 7 0.97 -10.80 -6.24
N THR A 8 1.70 -10.28 -5.24
CA THR A 8 1.24 -9.06 -4.57
C THR A 8 1.49 -7.88 -5.51
N ILE A 9 0.45 -7.10 -5.80
CA ILE A 9 0.52 -5.93 -6.67
C ILE A 9 0.36 -4.63 -5.90
N ALA A 10 0.98 -3.55 -6.39
CA ALA A 10 0.82 -2.20 -5.86
C ALA A 10 0.57 -1.17 -6.96
N ALA A 11 -0.28 -0.18 -6.70
CA ALA A 11 -0.55 0.93 -7.62
C ALA A 11 -1.00 2.20 -6.89
N ILE A 12 -0.80 3.35 -7.53
CA ILE A 12 -1.47 4.59 -7.14
C ILE A 12 -2.93 4.49 -7.61
N ALA A 13 -3.86 4.48 -6.66
CA ALA A 13 -5.29 4.24 -6.89
C ALA A 13 -6.12 5.52 -7.05
N THR A 14 -5.51 6.69 -6.95
CA THR A 14 -6.12 8.00 -7.20
C THR A 14 -5.74 8.52 -8.59
N ALA A 15 -6.52 9.48 -9.11
CA ALA A 15 -6.23 10.14 -10.38
C ALA A 15 -4.82 10.76 -10.38
N SER A 16 -4.22 10.85 -11.57
CA SER A 16 -2.93 11.49 -11.77
C SER A 16 -3.00 13.00 -11.52
N GLY A 17 -1.89 13.57 -11.04
CA GLY A 17 -1.79 14.99 -10.69
C GLY A 17 -1.72 15.22 -9.19
N ALA A 18 -1.52 16.48 -8.79
CA ALA A 18 -1.50 16.87 -7.40
C ALA A 18 -2.93 16.94 -6.84
N GLY A 19 -3.16 16.27 -5.70
CA GLY A 19 -4.42 16.33 -4.95
C GLY A 19 -4.16 16.50 -3.45
N GLY A 20 -5.21 16.75 -2.67
CA GLY A 20 -5.07 16.81 -1.20
C GLY A 20 -4.64 15.45 -0.61
N ILE A 21 -5.18 14.36 -1.16
CA ILE A 21 -4.90 12.98 -0.75
C ILE A 21 -4.54 12.16 -1.99
N GLY A 22 -3.58 11.26 -1.85
CA GLY A 22 -3.27 10.21 -2.80
C GLY A 22 -3.24 8.85 -2.11
N ILE A 23 -3.61 7.78 -2.83
CA ILE A 23 -3.70 6.43 -2.27
C ILE A 23 -2.75 5.51 -3.02
N VAL A 24 -1.86 4.83 -2.30
CA VAL A 24 -1.16 3.64 -2.79
C VAL A 24 -1.89 2.42 -2.25
N ARG A 25 -2.43 1.58 -3.14
CA ARG A 25 -3.08 0.32 -2.79
C ARG A 25 -2.13 -0.84 -3.06
N VAL A 26 -2.03 -1.76 -2.10
CA VAL A 26 -1.34 -3.05 -2.22
C VAL A 26 -2.38 -4.16 -2.09
N SER A 27 -2.35 -5.16 -2.96
CA SER A 27 -3.25 -6.34 -2.95
C SER A 27 -2.44 -7.62 -3.08
N GLY A 28 -2.72 -8.61 -2.25
CA GLY A 28 -2.08 -9.93 -2.28
C GLY A 28 -1.46 -10.35 -0.95
N ALA A 29 -0.85 -11.54 -0.93
CA ALA A 29 -0.37 -12.19 0.30
C ALA A 29 0.68 -11.40 1.10
N LEU A 30 1.41 -10.46 0.47
CA LEU A 30 2.40 -9.62 1.15
C LEU A 30 1.82 -8.33 1.75
N SER A 31 0.52 -8.04 1.59
CA SER A 31 -0.08 -6.80 2.10
C SER A 31 0.16 -6.58 3.61
N GLN A 32 0.05 -7.65 4.42
CA GLN A 32 0.26 -7.55 5.87
C GLN A 32 1.74 -7.34 6.25
N SER A 33 2.68 -7.97 5.53
CA SER A 33 4.12 -7.79 5.79
C SER A 33 4.58 -6.41 5.33
N ILE A 34 4.08 -5.94 4.19
CA ILE A 34 4.32 -4.58 3.70
C ILE A 34 3.77 -3.55 4.69
N ALA A 35 2.56 -3.76 5.24
CA ALA A 35 2.02 -2.89 6.29
C ALA A 35 2.98 -2.79 7.49
N LYS A 36 3.47 -3.92 8.00
CA LYS A 36 4.43 -3.93 9.12
C LYS A 36 5.73 -3.20 8.77
N ALA A 37 6.25 -3.37 7.56
CA ALA A 37 7.51 -2.76 7.15
C ALA A 37 7.38 -1.24 6.89
N VAL A 38 6.24 -0.76 6.41
CA VAL A 38 6.01 0.67 6.13
C VAL A 38 5.50 1.41 7.37
N LEU A 39 4.72 0.75 8.24
CA LEU A 39 3.97 1.41 9.32
C LEU A 39 4.46 1.01 10.72
N GLY A 40 5.39 0.06 10.83
CA GLY A 40 5.85 -0.57 12.08
C GLY A 40 4.90 -1.65 12.62
N HIS A 41 3.64 -1.67 12.20
CA HIS A 41 2.67 -2.73 12.48
C HIS A 41 1.57 -2.78 11.41
N CYS A 42 0.79 -3.87 11.35
CA CYS A 42 -0.43 -3.86 10.53
C CYS A 42 -1.59 -3.25 11.34
N PRO A 43 -2.38 -2.31 10.79
CA PRO A 43 -3.59 -1.83 11.44
C PRO A 43 -4.61 -2.96 11.66
N PRO A 44 -5.50 -2.85 12.67
CA PRO A 44 -6.65 -3.74 12.79
C PRO A 44 -7.50 -3.72 11.50
N PRO A 45 -8.11 -4.85 11.12
CA PRO A 45 -8.99 -4.93 9.96
C PRO A 45 -10.03 -3.80 9.92
N ARG A 46 -10.07 -3.05 8.81
CA ARG A 46 -11.04 -1.99 8.52
C ARG A 46 -11.07 -0.84 9.53
N HIS A 47 -9.97 -0.60 10.22
CA HIS A 47 -9.81 0.58 11.08
C HIS A 47 -8.88 1.59 10.40
N ALA A 48 -9.31 2.85 10.34
CA ALA A 48 -8.48 3.96 9.91
C ALA A 48 -7.46 4.28 11.01
N ALA A 49 -6.18 4.08 10.73
CA ALA A 49 -5.09 4.37 11.64
C ALA A 49 -4.22 5.51 11.08
N TYR A 50 -4.06 6.59 11.84
CA TYR A 50 -3.12 7.66 11.51
C TYR A 50 -1.71 7.25 11.95
N LEU A 51 -0.83 6.99 10.98
CA LEU A 51 0.47 6.37 11.20
C LEU A 51 1.57 7.07 10.40
N ALA A 52 2.81 6.91 10.86
CA ALA A 52 4.00 7.28 10.11
C ALA A 52 4.29 6.21 9.05
N PHE A 53 4.54 6.65 7.82
CA PHE A 53 4.98 5.79 6.71
C PHE A 53 6.50 5.92 6.63
N GLN A 54 7.23 4.81 6.67
CA GLN A 54 8.67 4.80 6.82
C GLN A 54 9.38 4.10 5.66
N ASP A 55 10.61 4.54 5.38
CA ASP A 55 11.51 3.90 4.43
C ASP A 55 12.22 2.65 5.02
N ALA A 56 13.32 2.21 4.41
CA ALA A 56 14.06 1.05 4.88
C ALA A 56 14.92 1.35 6.12
N GLU A 57 15.31 2.61 6.29
CA GLU A 57 16.14 3.12 7.36
C GLU A 57 15.30 3.63 8.56
N GLY A 58 13.97 3.58 8.45
CA GLY A 58 13.03 4.06 9.46
C GLY A 58 12.78 5.58 9.41
N GLN A 59 13.23 6.25 8.36
CA GLN A 59 12.97 7.68 8.16
C GLN A 59 11.55 7.91 7.65
N LEU A 60 10.99 9.07 8.00
CA LEU A 60 9.62 9.42 7.67
C LEU A 60 9.50 9.75 6.16
N ILE A 61 8.64 9.00 5.46
CA ILE A 61 8.16 9.32 4.11
C ILE A 61 7.00 10.31 4.19
N ASP A 62 5.97 9.98 4.99
CA ASP A 62 4.79 10.82 5.24
C ASP A 62 4.09 10.40 6.54
N ARG A 63 3.09 11.17 6.99
CA ARG A 63 2.07 10.71 7.94
C ARG A 63 0.69 10.74 7.27
N GLY A 64 0.02 9.60 7.29
CA GLY A 64 -1.25 9.42 6.61
C GLY A 64 -2.17 8.44 7.30
N ILE A 65 -3.27 8.11 6.63
CA ILE A 65 -4.21 7.08 7.08
C ILE A 65 -3.86 5.76 6.39
N ALA A 66 -3.68 4.70 7.18
CA ALA A 66 -3.59 3.34 6.66
C ALA A 66 -4.85 2.55 7.02
N ILE A 67 -5.34 1.74 6.08
CA ILE A 67 -6.44 0.80 6.29
C ILE A 67 -6.04 -0.55 5.72
N TYR A 68 -6.20 -1.61 6.52
CA TYR A 68 -5.99 -3.00 6.09
C TYR A 68 -7.33 -3.73 5.97
N TYR A 69 -7.53 -4.45 4.87
CA TYR A 69 -8.71 -5.25 4.57
C TYR A 69 -8.28 -6.70 4.36
N PRO A 70 -8.59 -7.62 5.29
CA PRO A 70 -8.27 -9.02 5.10
C PRO A 70 -9.21 -9.69 4.07
N ASN A 71 -8.68 -10.66 3.33
CA ASN A 71 -9.41 -11.65 2.54
C ASN A 71 -10.53 -12.32 3.38
N PRO A 72 -11.71 -12.62 2.81
CA PRO A 72 -12.13 -12.42 1.40
C PRO A 72 -12.83 -11.08 1.17
N HIS A 73 -12.85 -10.20 2.15
CA HIS A 73 -13.78 -9.07 2.20
C HIS A 73 -13.05 -7.75 1.92
N SER A 74 -12.47 -7.69 0.72
CA SER A 74 -11.76 -6.53 0.16
C SER A 74 -12.23 -6.29 -1.29
N TYR A 75 -11.74 -5.21 -1.91
CA TYR A 75 -12.07 -4.88 -3.30
C TYR A 75 -11.64 -5.96 -4.30
N THR A 76 -10.49 -6.60 -4.08
CA THR A 76 -9.92 -7.63 -4.96
C THR A 76 -10.26 -9.06 -4.52
N GLY A 77 -10.84 -9.22 -3.32
CA GLY A 77 -11.02 -10.52 -2.67
C GLY A 77 -9.76 -11.04 -1.96
N GLU A 78 -8.61 -10.35 -2.09
CA GLU A 78 -7.35 -10.67 -1.42
C GLU A 78 -7.14 -9.82 -0.16
N ASP A 79 -6.02 -10.02 0.53
CA ASP A 79 -5.57 -9.05 1.52
C ASP A 79 -5.18 -7.73 0.84
N VAL A 80 -5.76 -6.62 1.29
CA VAL A 80 -5.51 -5.28 0.75
C VAL A 80 -5.02 -4.34 1.82
N LEU A 81 -3.97 -3.57 1.52
CA LEU A 81 -3.52 -2.43 2.29
C LEU A 81 -3.73 -1.16 1.46
N GLU A 82 -4.35 -0.15 2.05
CA GLU A 82 -4.44 1.19 1.49
C GLU A 82 -3.62 2.16 2.33
N LEU A 83 -2.68 2.85 1.68
CA LEU A 83 -1.86 3.91 2.27
C LEU A 83 -2.32 5.24 1.69
N GLN A 84 -3.05 6.02 2.49
CA GLN A 84 -3.60 7.31 2.12
C GLN A 84 -2.66 8.41 2.66
N ALA A 85 -1.88 9.02 1.77
CA ALA A 85 -0.89 10.04 2.06
C ALA A 85 -1.27 11.37 1.42
N HIS A 86 -0.48 12.42 1.65
CA HIS A 86 -0.63 13.68 0.92
C HIS A 86 -0.50 13.43 -0.59
N GLY A 87 -1.39 14.01 -1.41
CA GLY A 87 -1.50 13.70 -2.83
C GLY A 87 -0.43 14.35 -3.74
N GLY A 88 0.77 14.58 -3.23
CA GLY A 88 1.89 15.08 -4.03
C GLY A 88 2.44 13.99 -4.96
N THR A 89 2.60 14.27 -6.26
CA THR A 89 3.05 13.28 -7.25
C THR A 89 4.35 12.58 -6.85
N ALA A 90 5.37 13.34 -6.43
CA ALA A 90 6.65 12.77 -6.01
C ALA A 90 6.50 11.83 -4.80
N LEU A 91 5.67 12.22 -3.83
CA LEU A 91 5.42 11.43 -2.64
C LEU A 91 4.73 10.10 -2.97
N MET A 92 3.73 10.13 -3.86
CA MET A 92 3.04 8.91 -4.31
C MET A 92 4.00 7.94 -5.01
N GLN A 93 4.94 8.45 -5.81
CA GLN A 93 5.95 7.61 -6.47
C GLN A 93 6.93 7.01 -5.47
N ILE A 94 7.38 7.77 -4.46
CA ILE A 94 8.24 7.27 -3.39
C ILE A 94 7.53 6.14 -2.62
N LEU A 95 6.27 6.34 -2.25
CA LEU A 95 5.50 5.36 -1.48
C LEU A 95 5.20 4.10 -2.29
N LEU A 96 4.88 4.23 -3.58
CA LEU A 96 4.72 3.10 -4.49
C LEU A 96 6.05 2.32 -4.63
N ALA A 97 7.16 3.02 -4.89
CA ALA A 97 8.48 2.41 -5.00
C ALA A 97 8.87 1.65 -3.72
N ARG A 98 8.53 2.20 -2.55
CA ARG A 98 8.72 1.52 -1.26
C ARG A 98 7.98 0.18 -1.19
N CYS A 99 6.73 0.14 -1.63
CA CYS A 99 5.95 -1.11 -1.68
C CYS A 99 6.57 -2.12 -2.66
N ILE A 100 7.10 -1.64 -3.79
CA ILE A 100 7.74 -2.50 -4.80
C ILE A 100 9.03 -3.13 -4.26
N VAL A 101 9.88 -2.33 -3.59
CA VAL A 101 11.11 -2.84 -2.93
C VAL A 101 10.80 -3.91 -1.88
N LEU A 102 9.62 -3.83 -1.25
CA LEU A 102 9.15 -4.82 -0.26
C LEU A 102 8.53 -6.09 -0.88
N GLY A 103 8.58 -6.23 -2.21
CA GLY A 103 8.17 -7.45 -2.91
C GLY A 103 6.84 -7.34 -3.67
N ALA A 104 6.16 -6.19 -3.64
CA ALA A 104 5.05 -5.98 -4.55
C ALA A 104 5.55 -5.75 -5.99
N ARG A 105 4.80 -6.18 -6.98
CA ARG A 105 4.99 -5.76 -8.37
C ARG A 105 4.10 -4.56 -8.66
N GLN A 106 4.53 -3.66 -9.54
CA GLN A 106 3.62 -2.62 -10.03
C GLN A 106 2.44 -3.26 -10.77
N ALA A 107 1.21 -2.89 -10.41
CA ALA A 107 0.03 -3.38 -11.10
C ALA A 107 0.02 -2.90 -12.56
N MET A 108 -0.45 -3.75 -13.46
CA MET A 108 -0.73 -3.36 -14.84
C MET A 108 -2.10 -2.64 -14.89
N PRO A 109 -2.35 -1.78 -15.89
CA PRO A 109 -3.70 -1.23 -16.11
C PRO A 109 -4.73 -2.36 -16.19
N GLY A 110 -5.86 -2.17 -15.51
CA GLY A 110 -6.97 -3.11 -15.42
C GLY A 110 -8.30 -2.38 -15.23
#